data_AF-A0A0A2T7G5-F1
#
_entry.id   AF-A0A0A2T7G5-F1
#
_cell.length_a   1.000
_cell.length_b   1.000
_cell.length_c   1.000
_cell.angle_alpha   90.00
_cell.angle_beta   90.00
_cell.angle_gamma   90.00
#
_symmetry.space_group_name_H-M   'P 1'
#
loop_
_entity.id
_entity.type
_entity.pdbx_description
1 polymer ?
#
loop_
_entity_poly.entity_id
_entity_poly.type
_entity_poly.pdbx_seq_one_letter_code
_entity_poly.pdbx_strand_id
1 'polypeptide(L)'
;MRKGIDFLLSDGHDWIVNKTQLTALGITDAHLHFVFAFMIVLLLYILVKPIMYWVILLKWDRFVSYLVAGILTLCIVEWFELYQGITEIGDMEFKDVAASALALIIFGSGLTLVHIVERLLKSWRQARSQNTKSV
;
A
#
# COMPACT_ATOMS: atom_id res chain seq x y z
N MET A 1 -13.33 6.89 -18.83
CA MET A 1 -12.13 6.66 -17.99
C MET A 1 -11.56 5.24 -18.09
N ARG A 2 -12.36 4.17 -18.22
CA ARG A 2 -11.88 2.78 -18.41
C ARG A 2 -10.84 2.59 -19.53
N LYS A 3 -11.12 3.14 -20.72
CA LYS A 3 -10.27 3.00 -21.92
C LYS A 3 -8.82 3.51 -21.78
N GLY A 4 -8.55 4.44 -20.86
CA GLY A 4 -7.20 5.00 -20.70
C GLY A 4 -6.26 4.10 -19.90
N ILE A 5 -6.80 3.32 -18.96
CA ILE A 5 -6.02 2.37 -18.15
C ILE A 5 -5.77 1.09 -18.95
N ASP A 6 -6.76 0.65 -19.72
CA ASP A 6 -6.64 -0.50 -20.62
C ASP A 6 -5.54 -0.28 -21.68
N PHE A 7 -5.44 0.95 -22.22
CA PHE A 7 -4.37 1.35 -23.15
C PHE A 7 -2.97 1.33 -22.50
N LEU A 8 -2.85 1.77 -21.25
CA LEU A 8 -1.56 1.77 -20.53
C LEU A 8 -1.10 0.36 -20.13
N LEU A 9 -2.03 -0.55 -19.84
CA LEU A 9 -1.70 -1.92 -19.41
C LEU A 9 -1.55 -2.91 -20.57
N SER A 10 -2.37 -2.79 -21.63
CA SER A 10 -2.36 -3.70 -22.79
C SER A 10 -1.37 -3.25 -23.86
N ASP A 11 -1.49 -2.01 -24.34
CA ASP A 11 -0.71 -1.55 -25.50
C ASP A 11 0.71 -1.10 -25.10
N GLY A 12 0.89 -0.61 -23.86
CA GLY A 12 2.21 -0.25 -23.35
C GLY A 12 3.17 -1.43 -23.23
N HIS A 13 2.66 -2.60 -22.85
CA HIS A 13 3.46 -3.82 -22.71
C HIS A 13 3.87 -4.38 -24.08
N ASP A 14 2.94 -4.41 -25.04
CA ASP A 14 3.19 -4.94 -26.38
C ASP A 14 3.97 -3.95 -27.27
N TRP A 15 3.94 -2.65 -26.97
CA TRP A 15 4.74 -1.64 -27.67
C TRP A 15 6.21 -1.60 -27.23
N ILE A 16 6.50 -1.87 -25.95
CA ILE A 16 7.88 -1.83 -25.40
C ILE A 16 8.63 -3.14 -25.69
N VAL A 17 7.94 -4.28 -25.74
CA VAL A 17 8.56 -5.60 -25.82
C VAL A 17 8.11 -6.29 -27.10
N ASN A 18 8.95 -6.24 -28.14
CA ASN A 18 8.72 -6.98 -29.38
C ASN A 18 8.97 -8.48 -29.14
N LYS A 19 8.01 -9.17 -28.52
CA LYS A 19 8.13 -10.53 -27.98
C LYS A 19 8.73 -11.53 -28.97
N THR A 20 8.46 -11.35 -30.26
CA THR A 20 8.94 -12.20 -31.37
C THR A 20 10.47 -12.14 -31.56
N GLN A 21 11.11 -11.00 -31.25
CA GLN A 21 12.56 -10.86 -31.33
C GLN A 21 13.27 -11.40 -30.08
N LEU A 22 12.63 -11.29 -28.91
CA LEU A 22 13.17 -11.82 -27.66
C LEU A 22 13.11 -13.35 -27.57
N THR A 23 12.06 -13.97 -28.12
CA THR A 23 11.96 -15.43 -28.21
C THR A 23 13.06 -16.02 -29.10
N ALA A 24 13.47 -15.32 -30.17
CA ALA A 24 14.59 -15.73 -31.01
C ALA A 24 15.95 -15.70 -30.28
N LEU A 25 16.07 -14.90 -29.20
CA LEU A 25 17.23 -14.88 -28.30
C LEU A 25 17.15 -15.92 -27.16
N GLY A 26 16.11 -16.75 -27.11
CA GLY A 26 15.90 -17.72 -26.03
C GLY A 26 15.37 -17.09 -24.74
N ILE A 27 14.96 -15.82 -24.75
CA ILE A 27 14.34 -15.15 -23.61
C ILE A 27 12.87 -15.57 -23.56
N THR A 28 12.51 -16.30 -22.50
CA THR A 28 11.13 -16.71 -22.25
C THR A 28 10.35 -15.64 -21.50
N ASP A 29 9.03 -15.71 -21.57
CA ASP A 29 8.10 -14.83 -20.86
C ASP A 29 8.33 -14.80 -19.34
N ALA A 30 8.72 -15.94 -18.76
CA ALA A 30 9.08 -16.05 -17.34
C ALA A 30 10.28 -15.16 -16.96
N HIS A 31 11.27 -15.02 -17.84
CA HIS A 31 12.42 -14.14 -17.60
C HIS A 31 12.00 -12.66 -17.61
N LEU A 32 11.11 -12.28 -18.52
CA LEU A 32 10.57 -10.93 -18.58
C LEU A 32 9.76 -10.59 -17.32
N HIS A 33 8.88 -11.49 -16.89
CA HIS A 33 8.15 -11.33 -15.63
C HIS A 33 9.08 -11.22 -14.43
N PHE A 34 10.13 -12.03 -14.34
CA PHE A 34 11.12 -11.93 -13.28
C PHE A 34 11.82 -10.57 -13.26
N VAL A 35 12.34 -10.12 -14.41
CA VAL A 35 13.04 -8.83 -14.51
C VAL A 35 12.10 -7.68 -14.16
N PHE A 36 10.87 -7.71 -14.65
CA PHE A 36 9.89 -6.67 -14.36
C PHE A 36 9.52 -6.62 -12.88
N ALA A 37 9.23 -7.77 -12.25
CA ALA A 37 8.97 -7.86 -10.82
C ALA A 37 10.16 -7.38 -9.99
N PHE A 38 11.38 -7.77 -10.35
CA PHE A 38 12.61 -7.32 -9.69
C PHE A 38 12.77 -5.80 -9.77
N MET A 39 12.56 -5.22 -10.95
CA MET A 39 12.62 -3.76 -11.16
C MET A 39 11.57 -3.01 -10.33
N ILE A 40 10.34 -3.54 -10.25
CA ILE A 40 9.28 -2.97 -9.40
C ILE A 40 9.70 -2.99 -7.93
N VAL A 41 10.19 -4.12 -7.42
CA VAL A 41 10.62 -4.25 -6.02
C VAL A 41 11.76 -3.27 -5.72
N LEU A 42 12.74 -3.16 -6.61
CA LEU A 42 13.85 -2.23 -6.46
C LEU A 42 13.38 -0.76 -6.43
N LEU A 43 12.48 -0.39 -7.35
CA LEU A 43 11.91 0.95 -7.41
C LEU A 43 11.13 1.28 -6.13
N LEU A 44 10.25 0.37 -5.69
CA LEU A 44 9.47 0.52 -4.47
C LEU A 44 10.37 0.63 -3.24
N TYR A 45 11.43 -0.18 -3.16
CA TYR A 45 12.39 -0.09 -2.06
C TYR A 45 13.05 1.29 -1.98
N ILE A 46 13.54 1.81 -3.10
CA ILE A 46 14.17 3.13 -3.16
C ILE A 46 13.17 4.23 -2.77
N LEU A 47 11.91 4.13 -3.20
CA LEU A 47 10.86 5.10 -2.92
C LEU A 47 10.37 5.05 -1.47
N VAL A 48 10.23 3.87 -0.89
CA VAL A 48 9.73 3.66 0.48
C VAL A 48 10.82 3.93 1.53
N LYS A 49 12.10 3.69 1.21
CA LYS A 49 13.23 3.93 2.12
C LYS A 49 13.25 5.32 2.78
N PRO A 50 13.15 6.45 2.06
CA PRO A 50 13.11 7.77 2.69
C PRO A 50 11.90 7.91 3.62
N ILE A 51 10.71 7.43 3.19
CA ILE A 51 9.49 7.47 4.00
C ILE A 51 9.71 6.74 5.33
N MET A 52 10.28 5.54 5.29
CA MET A 52 10.60 4.77 6.51
C MET A 52 11.59 5.49 7.41
N TYR A 53 12.62 6.13 6.84
CA TYR A 53 13.57 6.93 7.62
C TYR A 53 12.88 8.08 8.37
N TRP A 54 11.99 8.82 7.70
CA TRP A 54 11.19 9.89 8.31
C TRP A 54 10.31 9.37 9.46
N VAL A 55 9.64 8.24 9.24
CA VAL A 55 8.76 7.60 10.22
C VAL A 55 9.53 7.16 11.47
N ILE A 56 10.74 6.62 11.31
CA ILE A 56 11.62 6.23 12.42
C ILE A 56 12.09 7.47 13.19
N LEU A 57 12.54 8.51 12.49
CA LEU A 57 13.04 9.74 13.10
C LEU A 57 11.96 10.44 13.94
N LEU A 58 10.72 10.40 13.46
CA LEU A 58 9.56 10.96 14.16
C LEU A 58 9.01 10.04 15.27
N LYS A 59 9.57 8.84 15.47
CA LYS A 59 9.10 7.81 16.43
C LYS A 59 7.62 7.48 16.27
N TRP A 60 7.18 7.30 15.03
CA TRP A 60 5.77 7.02 14.72
C TRP A 60 5.47 5.51 14.81
N ASP A 61 5.81 4.88 15.94
CA ASP A 61 5.66 3.42 16.13
C ASP A 61 4.23 2.93 15.84
N ARG A 62 3.21 3.71 16.25
CA ARG A 62 1.80 3.41 15.97
C ARG A 62 1.48 3.40 14.48
N PHE A 63 2.07 4.31 13.70
CA PHE A 63 1.87 4.40 12.26
C PHE A 63 2.54 3.23 11.54
N VAL A 64 3.75 2.84 11.96
CA VAL A 64 4.43 1.65 11.45
C VAL A 64 3.59 0.40 11.69
N SER A 65 3.12 0.19 12.91
CA SER A 65 2.27 -0.95 13.24
C SER A 65 0.98 -0.97 12.42
N TYR A 66 0.35 0.19 12.22
CA TYR A 66 -0.83 0.32 11.35
C TYR A 66 -0.50 -0.04 9.89
N LEU A 67 0.59 0.47 9.32
CA LEU A 67 0.99 0.16 7.95
C LEU A 67 1.28 -1.33 7.75
N VAL A 68 2.04 -1.93 8.66
CA VAL A 68 2.38 -3.37 8.59
C VAL A 68 1.11 -4.21 8.71
N ALA A 69 0.25 -3.93 9.68
CA ALA A 69 -1.01 -4.64 9.84
C ALA A 69 -1.91 -4.48 8.61
N GLY A 70 -2.02 -3.26 8.07
CA GLY A 70 -2.84 -2.98 6.89
C GLY A 70 -2.35 -3.68 5.63
N ILE A 71 -1.04 -3.65 5.36
CA ILE A 71 -0.46 -4.37 4.23
C ILE A 71 -0.70 -5.88 4.38
N LEU A 72 -0.48 -6.44 5.57
CA LEU A 72 -0.75 -7.86 5.83
C LEU A 72 -2.23 -8.21 5.59
N THR A 73 -3.16 -7.36 6.05
CA THR A 73 -4.59 -7.55 5.79
C THR A 73 -4.89 -7.55 4.30
N LEU A 74 -4.35 -6.60 3.52
CA LEU A 74 -4.55 -6.59 2.06
C LEU A 74 -3.99 -7.83 1.39
N CYS A 75 -2.77 -8.26 1.75
CA CYS A 75 -2.18 -9.47 1.20
C CYS A 75 -3.02 -10.72 1.52
N ILE A 76 -3.58 -10.80 2.72
CA ILE A 76 -4.45 -11.92 3.11
C ILE A 76 -5.75 -11.90 2.29
N VAL A 77 -6.40 -10.74 2.16
CA VAL A 77 -7.62 -10.60 1.37
C VAL A 77 -7.36 -10.94 -0.10
N GLU A 78 -6.33 -10.36 -0.71
CA GLU A 78 -5.96 -10.68 -2.10
C GLU A 78 -5.65 -12.16 -2.30
N TRP A 79 -4.98 -12.80 -1.32
CA TRP A 79 -4.74 -14.23 -1.37
C TRP A 79 -6.04 -15.04 -1.37
N PHE A 80 -7.01 -14.67 -0.53
CA PHE A 80 -8.32 -15.34 -0.51
C PHE A 80 -9.10 -15.14 -1.81
N GLU A 81 -9.15 -13.92 -2.34
CA GLU A 81 -9.79 -13.61 -3.63
C GLU A 81 -9.15 -14.39 -4.78
N LEU A 82 -7.81 -14.44 -4.82
CA LEU A 82 -7.08 -15.19 -5.84
C LEU A 82 -7.30 -16.70 -5.72
N TYR A 83 -7.38 -17.22 -4.48
CA TYR A 83 -7.73 -18.61 -4.22
C TYR A 83 -9.15 -18.95 -4.69
N GLN A 84 -10.13 -18.10 -4.41
CA GLN A 84 -11.51 -18.26 -4.90
C GLN A 84 -11.57 -18.23 -6.43
N GLY A 85 -10.86 -17.29 -7.06
CA GLY A 85 -10.78 -17.19 -8.52
C GLY A 85 -10.16 -18.42 -9.18
N ILE A 86 -9.14 -19.04 -8.58
CA ILE A 86 -8.53 -20.29 -9.09
C ILE A 86 -9.43 -21.50 -8.88
N THR A 87 -10.15 -21.56 -7.76
CA THR A 87 -10.99 -22.72 -7.41
C THR A 87 -12.39 -22.65 -8.00
N GLU A 88 -12.75 -21.54 -8.65
CA GLU A 88 -14.11 -21.24 -9.15
C GLU A 88 -15.18 -21.29 -8.02
N ILE A 89 -14.74 -21.16 -6.76
CA ILE A 89 -15.60 -21.09 -5.59
C ILE A 89 -15.93 -19.62 -5.34
N GLY A 90 -16.79 -19.06 -6.20
CA GLY A 90 -17.25 -17.67 -6.12
C GLY A 90 -16.72 -16.77 -7.24
N ASP A 91 -17.26 -15.55 -7.30
CA ASP A 91 -16.86 -14.53 -8.27
C ASP A 91 -15.76 -13.66 -7.67
N MET A 92 -14.61 -13.60 -8.35
CA MET A 92 -13.52 -12.71 -7.95
C MET A 92 -13.94 -11.26 -8.21
N GLU A 93 -14.32 -10.54 -7.16
CA GLU A 93 -14.76 -9.16 -7.28
C GLU A 93 -13.66 -8.20 -6.82
N PHE A 94 -13.12 -7.41 -7.76
CA PHE A 94 -12.21 -6.30 -7.42
C PHE A 94 -12.81 -5.33 -6.38
N LYS A 95 -14.15 -5.30 -6.27
CA LYS A 95 -14.90 -4.54 -5.26
C LYS A 95 -14.50 -4.92 -3.83
N ASP A 96 -14.15 -6.18 -3.59
CA ASP A 96 -13.91 -6.69 -2.23
C ASP A 96 -12.49 -6.33 -1.73
N VAL A 97 -11.51 -6.34 -2.65
CA VAL A 97 -10.18 -5.74 -2.40
C VAL A 97 -10.30 -4.23 -2.17
N ALA A 98 -11.09 -3.53 -2.99
CA ALA A 98 -11.31 -2.09 -2.84
C ALA A 98 -12.03 -1.74 -1.51
N ALA A 99 -13.01 -2.54 -1.10
CA ALA A 99 -13.70 -2.39 0.17
C ALA A 99 -12.75 -2.60 1.36
N SER A 100 -11.85 -3.57 1.26
CA SER A 100 -10.81 -3.82 2.27
C SER A 100 -9.82 -2.65 2.38
N ALA A 101 -9.41 -2.08 1.24
CA ALA A 101 -8.60 -0.87 1.22
C ALA A 101 -9.33 0.34 1.83
N LEU A 102 -10.62 0.50 1.55
CA LEU A 102 -11.46 1.54 2.15
C LEU A 102 -11.55 1.38 3.68
N ALA A 103 -11.74 0.15 4.17
CA ALA A 103 -11.78 -0.15 5.60
C ALA A 103 -10.48 0.25 6.30
N LEU A 104 -9.32 0.00 5.68
CA LEU A 104 -8.03 0.45 6.19
C LEU A 104 -7.95 1.97 6.24
N ILE A 105 -8.33 2.67 5.17
CA ILE A 105 -8.33 4.15 5.15
C ILE A 105 -9.19 4.72 6.29
N ILE A 106 -10.39 4.18 6.48
CA ILE A 106 -11.29 4.59 7.56
C ILE A 106 -10.63 4.33 8.92
N PHE A 107 -10.07 3.15 9.14
CA PHE A 107 -9.39 2.79 10.39
C PHE A 107 -8.18 3.71 10.68
N GLY A 108 -7.33 3.96 9.67
CA GLY A 108 -6.18 4.86 9.77
C GLY A 108 -6.58 6.30 10.06
N SER A 109 -7.67 6.78 9.47
CA SER A 109 -8.23 8.10 9.77
C SER A 109 -8.70 8.19 11.23
N GLY A 110 -9.34 7.14 11.75
CA GLY A 110 -9.76 7.05 13.15
C GLY A 110 -8.57 7.11 14.12
N LEU A 111 -7.51 6.35 13.85
CA LEU A 111 -6.28 6.38 14.65
C LEU A 111 -5.65 7.79 14.66
N THR A 112 -5.69 8.48 13.52
CA THR A 112 -5.17 9.85 13.40
C THR A 112 -5.98 10.82 14.26
N LEU A 113 -7.31 10.72 14.22
CA LEU A 113 -8.20 11.54 15.05
C LEU A 113 -7.96 11.32 16.54
N VAL A 114 -7.84 10.05 16.98
CA VAL A 114 -7.52 9.72 18.37
C VAL A 114 -6.20 10.35 18.79
N HIS A 115 -5.18 10.28 17.94
CA HIS A 115 -3.88 10.89 18.24
C HIS A 115 -3.94 12.42 18.36
N ILE A 116 -4.71 13.08 17.49
CA ILE A 116 -4.93 14.53 17.56
C ILE A 116 -5.62 14.91 18.88
N VAL A 117 -6.69 14.19 19.24
CA VAL A 117 -7.42 14.42 20.50
C VAL A 117 -6.52 14.21 21.71
N GLU A 118 -5.71 13.13 21.74
CA GLU A 118 -4.73 12.89 22.82
C GLU A 118 -3.75 14.06 22.97
N ARG A 119 -3.24 14.60 21.85
CA ARG A 119 -2.32 15.76 21.86
C ARG A 119 -3.00 17.02 22.37
N LEU A 120 -4.22 17.30 21.90
CA LEU A 120 -4.98 18.47 22.33
C LEU A 120 -5.28 18.41 23.84
N LEU A 121 -5.77 17.26 24.32
CA LEU A 121 -6.06 17.06 25.75
C LEU A 121 -4.82 17.21 26.63
N LYS A 122 -3.66 16.68 26.19
CA LYS A 122 -2.38 16.85 26.92
C LYS A 122 -1.95 18.32 26.98
N SER A 123 -2.01 19.03 25.85
CA SER A 123 -1.67 20.45 25.76
C SER A 123 -2.56 21.30 26.67
N TRP A 124 -3.87 21.05 26.67
CA TRP A 124 -4.83 21.76 27.51
C TRP A 124 -4.58 21.51 29.01
N ARG A 125 -4.28 20.27 29.42
CA ARG A 125 -3.95 19.95 30.81
C ARG A 125 -2.66 20.63 31.27
N GLN A 126 -1.65 20.69 30.41
CA GLN A 126 -0.38 21.38 30.71
C GLN A 126 -0.59 22.89 30.88
N ALA A 127 -1.36 23.53 29.99
CA ALA A 127 -1.71 24.95 30.10
C ALA A 127 -2.45 25.26 31.42
N ARG A 128 -3.36 24.38 31.84
CA ARG A 128 -4.10 24.55 33.11
C ARG A 128 -3.20 24.40 34.34
N SER A 129 -2.24 23.47 34.33
CA SER A 129 -1.33 23.26 35.47
C SER A 129 -0.29 24.37 35.66
N GLN A 130 0.04 25.14 34.62
CA GLN A 130 0.96 26.28 34.74
C GLN A 130 0.28 27.50 35.39
N ASN A 131 -0.99 27.78 35.06
CA ASN A 131 -1.75 28.88 35.65
C ASN A 131 -2.01 28.72 37.17
N THR A 132 -1.96 27.50 37.71
CA THR A 132 -2.16 27.26 39.16
C THR A 132 -0.89 27.46 39.98
N LYS A 133 0.30 27.57 39.37
CA LYS A 133 1.58 27.79 40.06
C LYS A 133 2.05 29.24 40.08
N SER A 134 1.33 30.15 39.40
CA SER A 134 1.66 31.58 39.30
C SER A 134 0.78 32.48 40.18
N VAL A 135 0.10 31.91 41.17
CA VAL A 135 -0.74 32.59 42.18
C VAL A 135 -0.21 32.22 43.55
#